data_AF-A0A7W0GXF6-F1
#
_entry.id   AF-A0A7W0GXF6-F1
#
_cell.length_a   1.000
_cell.length_b   1.000
_cell.length_c   1.000
_cell.angle_alpha   90.00
_cell.angle_beta   90.00
_cell.angle_gamma   90.00
#
_symmetry.space_group_name_H-M   'P 1'
#
loop_
_entity.id
_entity.type
_entity.pdbx_description
1 polymer ?
#
loop_
_entity_poly.entity_id
_entity_poly.type
_entity_poly.pdbx_seq_one_letter_code
_entity_poly.pdbx_strand_id
1 'polypeptide(L)'
;MDALWLDLRYALRSLARSPGFAAVAALTLALGIGANTAIFSVVYSVLLRPLAYAEPERLISLRSAFAGNGATDIPTSQPEYQDYLREVAALEDLAAVYPISINLTGLGEPQRIQAAVVSDNYFRLLGVKPALGRDFTPEDDGGQIGYVAIIS
;
A
#
# COMPACT_ATOMS: atom_id res chain seq x y z
N MET A 1 -34.24 -20.23 30.46
CA MET A 1 -33.02 -20.63 29.73
C MET A 1 -33.08 -22.07 29.25
N ASP A 2 -33.75 -22.97 29.98
CA ASP A 2 -33.88 -24.39 29.61
C ASP A 2 -34.59 -24.65 28.28
N ALA A 3 -35.55 -23.81 27.91
CA ALA A 3 -36.26 -23.91 26.64
C ALA A 3 -35.34 -23.72 25.42
N LEU A 4 -34.49 -22.69 25.41
CA LEU A 4 -33.54 -22.45 24.32
C LEU A 4 -32.53 -23.59 24.18
N TRP A 5 -32.10 -24.17 25.30
CA TRP A 5 -31.18 -25.32 25.28
C TRP A 5 -31.84 -26.58 24.74
N LEU A 6 -33.11 -26.82 25.11
CA LEU A 6 -33.89 -27.93 24.59
C LEU A 6 -34.12 -27.79 23.09
N ASP A 7 -34.48 -26.59 22.63
CA ASP A 7 -34.72 -26.28 21.21
C ASP A 7 -33.46 -26.47 20.37
N LEU A 8 -32.30 -25.97 20.83
CA LEU A 8 -31.02 -26.13 20.14
C LEU A 8 -30.63 -27.61 20.01
N ARG A 9 -30.83 -28.39 21.08
CA ARG A 9 -30.54 -29.82 21.11
C ARG A 9 -31.48 -30.62 20.20
N TYR A 10 -32.75 -30.23 20.13
CA TYR A 10 -33.72 -30.80 19.19
C TYR A 10 -33.36 -30.48 17.74
N ALA A 11 -32.99 -29.23 17.43
CA ALA A 11 -32.60 -28.79 16.09
C ALA A 11 -31.36 -29.56 15.59
N LEU A 12 -30.31 -29.68 16.42
CA LEU A 12 -29.11 -30.45 16.08
C LEU A 12 -29.42 -31.94 15.83
N ARG A 13 -30.29 -32.53 16.64
CA ARG A 13 -30.69 -33.94 16.51
C ARG A 13 -31.55 -34.18 15.27
N SER A 14 -32.37 -33.19 14.88
CA SER A 14 -33.12 -33.18 13.62
C SER A 14 -32.18 -33.11 12.42
N LEU A 15 -31.20 -32.21 12.47
CA LEU A 15 -30.21 -32.02 11.41
C LEU A 15 -29.34 -33.27 11.18
N ALA A 16 -28.98 -33.97 12.26
CA ALA A 16 -28.25 -35.24 12.21
C ALA A 16 -29.07 -36.40 11.61
N ARG A 17 -30.41 -36.31 11.60
CA ARG A 17 -31.29 -37.32 10.97
C ARG A 17 -31.44 -37.13 9.46
N SER A 18 -31.12 -35.96 8.92
CA SER A 18 -31.23 -35.63 7.49
C SER A 18 -29.92 -35.04 6.93
N PRO A 19 -28.79 -35.79 6.97
CA PRO A 19 -27.46 -35.26 6.70
C PRO A 19 -27.29 -34.66 5.29
N GLY A 20 -27.99 -35.18 4.27
CA GLY A 20 -27.94 -34.63 2.91
C GLY A 20 -28.55 -33.23 2.81
N PHE A 21 -29.73 -33.02 3.40
CA PHE A 21 -30.37 -31.70 3.45
C PHE A 21 -29.54 -30.71 4.25
N ALA A 22 -29.05 -31.14 5.42
CA ALA A 22 -28.18 -30.36 6.27
C ALA A 22 -26.91 -29.89 5.54
N ALA A 23 -26.25 -30.80 4.81
CA ALA A 23 -25.04 -30.49 4.06
C ALA A 23 -25.31 -29.45 2.95
N VAL A 24 -26.37 -29.61 2.17
CA VAL A 24 -26.73 -28.66 1.11
C VAL A 24 -27.06 -27.28 1.69
N ALA A 25 -27.84 -27.22 2.77
CA ALA A 25 -28.17 -25.98 3.45
C ALA A 25 -26.92 -25.28 4.02
N ALA A 26 -26.04 -26.03 4.69
CA ALA A 26 -24.78 -25.51 5.23
C ALA A 26 -23.84 -25.00 4.11
N LEU A 27 -23.70 -25.75 3.01
CA LEU A 27 -22.89 -25.33 1.86
C LEU A 27 -23.44 -24.07 1.22
N THR A 28 -24.76 -23.97 1.07
CA THR A 28 -25.41 -22.79 0.47
C THR A 28 -25.16 -21.54 1.33
N LEU A 29 -25.34 -21.67 2.65
CA LEU A 29 -25.03 -20.59 3.60
C LEU A 29 -23.55 -20.22 3.59
N ALA A 30 -22.67 -21.21 3.61
CA ALA A 30 -21.23 -20.99 3.58
C ALA A 30 -20.79 -20.26 2.30
N LEU A 31 -21.38 -20.62 1.15
CA LEU A 31 -21.05 -20.02 -0.14
C LEU A 31 -21.56 -18.58 -0.22
N GLY A 32 -22.79 -18.30 0.25
CA GLY A 32 -23.32 -16.94 0.31
C GLY A 32 -22.55 -16.02 1.26
N ILE A 33 -22.24 -16.50 2.47
CA ILE A 33 -21.45 -15.75 3.46
C ILE A 33 -20.01 -15.55 2.95
N GLY A 34 -19.40 -16.62 2.44
CA GLY A 34 -18.03 -16.62 1.96
C GLY A 34 -17.84 -15.70 0.75
N ALA A 35 -18.74 -15.73 -0.23
CA ALA A 35 -18.66 -14.88 -1.41
C ALA A 35 -18.74 -13.40 -1.04
N ASN A 36 -19.71 -13.02 -0.20
CA ASN A 36 -19.84 -11.62 0.26
C ASN A 36 -18.63 -11.17 1.07
N THR A 37 -18.13 -12.04 1.96
CA THR A 37 -16.94 -11.75 2.78
C THR A 37 -15.70 -11.61 1.90
N ALA A 38 -15.54 -12.45 0.87
CA ALA A 38 -14.41 -12.39 -0.05
C ALA A 38 -14.41 -11.09 -0.87
N ILE A 39 -15.56 -10.72 -1.45
CA ILE A 39 -15.70 -9.45 -2.20
C ILE A 39 -15.37 -8.27 -1.29
N PHE A 40 -15.97 -8.22 -0.09
CA PHE A 40 -15.71 -7.13 0.84
C PHE A 40 -14.26 -7.09 1.30
N SER A 41 -13.61 -8.24 1.53
CA SER A 41 -12.20 -8.30 1.91
C SER A 41 -11.29 -7.75 0.82
N VAL A 42 -11.55 -8.09 -0.45
CA VAL A 42 -10.81 -7.56 -1.59
C VAL A 42 -11.02 -6.05 -1.70
N VAL A 43 -12.27 -5.60 -1.71
CA VAL A 43 -12.62 -4.17 -1.77
C VAL A 43 -11.97 -3.40 -0.62
N TYR A 44 -12.05 -3.93 0.60
CA TYR A 44 -11.42 -3.30 1.74
C TYR A 44 -9.90 -3.24 1.57
N SER A 45 -9.25 -4.35 1.24
CA SER A 45 -7.79 -4.40 1.11
C SER A 45 -7.22 -3.53 -0.01
N VAL A 46 -7.96 -3.36 -1.11
CA VAL A 46 -7.49 -2.65 -2.32
C VAL A 46 -7.95 -1.19 -2.34
N LEU A 47 -9.19 -0.90 -1.93
CA LEU A 47 -9.81 0.41 -2.11
C LEU A 47 -9.99 1.20 -0.81
N LEU A 48 -10.21 0.53 0.33
CA LEU A 48 -10.62 1.21 1.57
C LEU A 48 -9.57 1.20 2.67
N ARG A 49 -8.64 0.25 2.64
CA ARG A 49 -7.57 0.14 3.63
C ARG A 49 -6.69 1.38 3.46
N PRO A 50 -6.62 2.28 4.46
CA PRO A 50 -5.76 3.44 4.35
C PRO A 50 -4.33 2.96 4.13
N LEU A 51 -3.62 3.65 3.25
CA LEU A 51 -2.20 3.43 3.05
C LEU A 51 -1.51 3.56 4.41
N ALA A 52 -0.58 2.65 4.71
CA ALA A 52 0.08 2.57 6.01
C ALA A 52 1.14 3.68 6.20
N TYR A 53 0.74 4.92 5.96
CA TYR A 53 1.50 6.15 6.19
C TYR A 53 0.99 6.84 7.45
N ALA A 54 1.81 7.70 8.06
CA ALA A 54 1.45 8.33 9.33
C ALA A 54 0.18 9.23 9.24
N GLU A 55 -0.08 9.83 8.07
CA GLU A 55 -1.23 10.74 7.80
C GLU A 55 -1.66 10.67 6.31
N PRO A 56 -2.24 9.55 5.83
CA PRO A 56 -2.48 9.32 4.41
C PRO A 56 -3.45 10.33 3.77
N GLU A 57 -4.37 10.92 4.54
CA GLU A 57 -5.31 11.94 4.10
C GLU A 57 -4.67 13.29 3.76
N ARG A 58 -3.42 13.51 4.18
CA ARG A 58 -2.66 14.74 3.91
C ARG A 58 -1.66 14.59 2.76
N LEU A 59 -1.52 13.37 2.23
CA LEU A 59 -0.59 13.08 1.14
C LEU A 59 -1.26 13.37 -0.21
N ILE A 60 -0.53 14.09 -1.06
CA ILE A 60 -0.91 14.31 -2.45
C ILE A 60 0.22 13.88 -3.37
N SER A 61 -0.15 13.34 -4.54
CA SER A 61 0.80 13.06 -5.62
C SER A 61 0.76 14.22 -6.60
N LEU A 62 1.86 14.93 -6.76
CA LEU A 62 2.02 15.91 -7.83
C LEU A 62 2.36 15.20 -9.13
N ARG A 63 1.61 15.51 -10.19
CA ARG A 63 1.85 15.05 -11.56
C ARG A 63 1.63 16.26 -12.47
N SER A 64 2.58 16.55 -13.34
CA SER A 64 2.49 17.70 -14.25
C SER A 64 1.64 17.35 -15.47
N ALA A 65 1.00 18.36 -16.07
CA ALA A 65 0.24 18.22 -17.32
C ALA A 65 0.71 19.29 -18.31
N PHE A 66 1.02 18.90 -19.56
CA PHE A 66 1.31 19.86 -20.62
C PHE A 66 0.01 20.26 -21.33
N ALA A 67 -0.46 21.48 -21.04
CA ALA A 67 -1.67 22.03 -21.64
C ALA A 67 -1.62 22.11 -23.17
N GLY A 68 -0.42 22.16 -23.78
CA GLY A 68 -0.25 22.33 -25.22
C GLY A 68 -0.54 21.09 -26.09
N ASN A 69 -0.46 19.88 -25.53
CA ASN A 69 -0.70 18.63 -26.26
C ASN A 69 -1.67 17.67 -25.54
N GLY A 70 -2.28 18.11 -24.44
CA GLY A 70 -3.19 17.29 -23.64
C GLY A 70 -2.53 16.13 -22.92
N ALA A 71 -1.19 16.08 -22.87
CA ALA A 71 -0.49 15.06 -22.12
C ALA A 71 -0.69 15.32 -20.63
N THR A 72 -1.29 14.32 -19.98
CA THR A 72 -1.47 14.24 -18.54
C THR A 72 -0.48 13.22 -18.00
N ASP A 73 -0.14 13.35 -16.72
CA ASP A 73 0.76 12.42 -16.03
C ASP A 73 2.23 12.46 -16.48
N ILE A 74 2.80 13.66 -16.48
CA ILE A 74 4.18 13.89 -16.92
C ILE A 74 5.07 13.99 -15.69
N PRO A 75 6.23 13.32 -15.69
CA PRO A 75 7.20 13.46 -14.61
C PRO A 75 7.62 14.91 -14.41
N THR A 76 7.58 15.36 -13.16
CA THR A 76 8.07 16.68 -12.75
C THR A 76 9.59 16.75 -12.93
N SER A 77 10.07 17.82 -13.53
CA SER A 77 11.50 18.04 -13.72
C SER A 77 12.18 18.54 -12.43
N GLN A 78 13.50 18.35 -12.29
CA GLN A 78 14.22 18.84 -11.11
C GLN A 78 14.05 20.36 -10.87
N PRO A 79 14.12 21.24 -11.89
CA PRO A 79 13.83 22.67 -11.69
C PRO A 79 12.40 22.93 -11.21
N GLU A 80 11.42 22.22 -11.77
CA GLU A 80 10.01 22.35 -11.38
C GLU A 80 9.78 21.89 -9.92
N TYR A 81 10.45 20.83 -9.48
CA TYR A 81 10.46 20.42 -8.08
C TYR A 81 11.02 21.52 -7.16
N GLN A 82 12.11 22.18 -7.58
CA GLN A 82 12.71 23.30 -6.84
C GLN A 82 11.83 24.56 -6.84
N ASP A 83 11.04 24.77 -7.90
CA ASP A 83 10.04 25.85 -7.94
C ASP A 83 8.89 25.54 -6.99
N TYR A 84 8.39 24.29 -6.95
CA TYR A 84 7.34 23.90 -6.00
C TYR A 84 7.75 24.06 -4.55
N LEU A 85 8.97 23.65 -4.19
CA LEU A 85 9.52 23.87 -2.84
C LEU A 85 9.57 25.35 -2.44
N ARG A 86 9.78 26.26 -3.40
CA ARG A 86 9.91 27.70 -3.13
C ARG A 86 8.58 28.45 -3.18
N GLU A 87 7.66 28.04 -4.04
CA GLU A 87 6.47 28.83 -4.39
C GLU A 87 5.17 28.27 -3.81
N VAL A 88 5.10 26.97 -3.49
CA VAL A 88 3.86 26.33 -3.02
C VAL A 88 3.78 26.33 -1.50
N ALA A 89 3.32 27.44 -0.93
CA ALA A 89 3.15 27.59 0.53
C ALA A 89 2.07 26.68 1.16
N ALA A 90 1.25 26.00 0.35
CA ALA A 90 0.21 25.08 0.82
C ALA A 90 0.76 23.70 1.22
N LEU A 91 1.99 23.37 0.81
CA LEU A 91 2.64 22.11 1.14
C LEU A 91 3.49 22.27 2.40
N GLU A 92 3.30 21.37 3.37
CA GLU A 92 4.15 21.34 4.57
C GLU A 92 5.55 20.80 4.24
N ASP A 93 5.61 19.77 3.41
CA ASP A 93 6.85 19.14 2.96
C ASP A 93 6.65 18.55 1.55
N LEU A 94 7.74 18.32 0.82
CA LEU A 94 7.70 17.75 -0.53
C LEU A 94 8.92 16.84 -0.77
N ALA A 95 8.64 15.59 -1.13
CA ALA A 95 9.66 14.61 -1.47
C ALA A 95 9.57 14.23 -2.96
N ALA A 96 10.72 14.05 -3.59
CA ALA A 96 10.83 13.56 -4.95
C ALA A 96 10.94 12.03 -4.97
N VAL A 97 10.33 11.39 -5.97
CA VAL A 97 10.47 9.95 -6.22
C VAL A 97 10.55 9.70 -7.71
N TYR A 98 11.57 8.95 -8.13
CA TYR A 98 11.77 8.57 -9.52
C TYR A 98 12.05 7.07 -9.62
N PRO A 99 11.09 6.27 -10.12
CA PRO A 99 11.27 4.83 -10.29
C PRO A 99 12.38 4.52 -11.29
N ILE A 100 13.26 3.58 -10.94
CA ILE A 100 14.35 3.11 -11.79
C ILE A 100 14.38 1.58 -11.81
N SER A 101 14.90 1.00 -12.89
CA SER A 101 15.31 -0.40 -12.91
C SER A 101 16.83 -0.47 -12.86
N ILE A 102 17.37 -1.24 -11.93
CA ILE A 102 18.82 -1.46 -11.80
C ILE A 102 19.15 -2.95 -11.88
N ASN A 103 20.35 -3.27 -12.33
CA ASN A 103 20.87 -4.63 -12.26
C ASN A 103 21.74 -4.73 -11.00
N LEU A 104 21.27 -5.47 -10.01
CA LEU A 104 22.02 -5.80 -8.80
C LEU A 104 23.01 -6.91 -9.14
N THR A 105 24.30 -6.61 -8.98
CA THR A 105 25.41 -7.54 -9.18
C THR A 105 26.16 -7.74 -7.85
N GLY A 106 26.95 -8.81 -7.74
CA GLY A 106 27.70 -9.11 -6.51
C GLY A 106 28.14 -10.56 -6.44
N LEU A 107 27.82 -11.22 -5.32
CA LEU A 107 28.24 -12.60 -5.03
C LEU A 107 27.43 -13.68 -5.78
N GLY A 108 26.34 -13.32 -6.45
CA GLY A 108 25.47 -14.25 -7.17
C GLY A 108 25.14 -13.78 -8.59
N GLU A 109 24.22 -14.48 -9.24
CA GLU A 109 23.74 -14.13 -10.58
C GLU A 109 23.13 -12.71 -10.59
N PRO A 110 23.46 -11.87 -11.59
CA PRO A 110 22.86 -10.56 -11.73
C PRO A 110 21.33 -10.62 -11.75
N GLN A 111 20.70 -9.80 -10.91
CA GLN A 111 19.25 -9.69 -10.85
C GLN A 111 18.81 -8.28 -11.22
N ARG A 112 17.86 -8.19 -12.15
CA ARG A 112 17.20 -6.92 -12.45
C ARG A 112 16.13 -6.67 -11.40
N ILE A 113 16.28 -5.58 -10.65
CA ILE A 113 15.37 -5.18 -9.59
C ILE A 113 14.76 -3.80 -9.88
N GLN A 114 13.58 -3.55 -9.33
CA GLN A 114 12.99 -2.22 -9.30
C GLN A 114 13.50 -1.48 -8.06
N ALA A 115 13.84 -0.22 -8.24
CA ALA A 115 14.24 0.69 -7.18
C ALA A 115 13.63 2.07 -7.44
N ALA A 116 13.84 3.01 -6.54
CA ALA A 116 13.51 4.40 -6.76
C ALA A 116 14.62 5.30 -6.25
N VAL A 117 14.92 6.36 -6.99
CA VAL A 117 15.70 7.50 -6.47
C VAL A 117 14.72 8.41 -5.75
N VAL A 118 15.02 8.73 -4.50
CA VAL A 118 14.17 9.58 -3.67
C VAL A 118 15.00 10.67 -3.00
N SER A 119 14.37 11.78 -2.66
CA SER A 119 14.99 12.82 -1.81
C SER A 119 15.18 12.30 -0.38
N ASP A 120 16.07 12.95 0.38
CA ASP A 120 16.45 12.52 1.73
C ASP A 120 15.27 12.51 2.73
N ASN A 121 14.27 13.37 2.52
CA ASN A 121 13.09 13.47 3.36
C ASN A 121 11.99 12.44 3.04
N TYR A 122 12.13 11.61 2.01
CA TYR A 122 11.03 10.78 1.48
C TYR A 122 10.38 9.85 2.52
N PHE A 123 11.17 9.05 3.24
CA PHE A 123 10.62 8.12 4.23
C PHE A 123 10.03 8.85 5.44
N ARG A 124 10.69 9.93 5.87
CA ARG A 124 10.21 10.79 6.96
C ARG A 124 8.88 11.45 6.63
N LEU A 125 8.71 11.95 5.41
CA LEU A 125 7.44 12.52 4.92
C LEU A 125 6.32 11.48 4.95
N LEU A 126 6.61 10.23 4.59
CA LEU A 126 5.64 9.12 4.68
C LEU A 126 5.44 8.60 6.11
N GLY A 127 6.22 9.07 7.08
CA GLY A 127 6.24 8.57 8.46
C GLY A 127 6.77 7.14 8.59
N VAL A 128 7.51 6.66 7.60
CA VAL A 128 8.11 5.33 7.57
C VAL A 128 9.51 5.39 8.17
N LYS A 129 9.84 4.42 9.04
CA LYS A 129 11.17 4.30 9.64
C LYS A 129 11.83 2.99 9.20
N PRO A 130 13.11 3.01 8.82
CA PRO A 130 13.85 1.78 8.58
C PRO A 130 13.79 0.85 9.80
N ALA A 131 13.56 -0.44 9.56
CA ALA A 131 13.52 -1.43 10.64
C ALA A 131 14.90 -1.59 11.31
N LEU A 132 15.97 -1.37 10.55
CA LEU A 132 17.36 -1.42 10.97
C LEU A 132 18.14 -0.28 10.32
N GLY A 133 19.16 0.23 11.01
CA GLY A 133 20.04 1.28 10.49
C GLY A 133 19.48 2.69 10.71
N ARG A 134 19.75 3.58 9.75
CA ARG A 134 19.33 4.98 9.77
C ARG A 134 18.56 5.33 8.50
N ASP A 135 17.75 6.38 8.59
CA ASP A 135 17.15 7.01 7.42
C ASP A 135 18.20 7.83 6.64
N PHE A 136 17.82 8.32 5.46
CA PHE A 136 18.61 9.30 4.72
C PHE A 136 18.78 10.60 5.50
N THR A 137 19.90 11.28 5.27
CA THR A 137 20.17 12.62 5.78
C THR A 137 20.44 13.58 4.62
N PRO A 138 20.31 14.91 4.82
CA PRO A 138 20.57 15.88 3.77
C PRO A 138 21.96 15.78 3.15
N GLU A 139 22.93 15.27 3.91
CA GLU A 139 24.29 15.04 3.44
C GLU A 139 24.39 13.89 2.41
N ASP A 140 23.45 12.93 2.46
CA ASP A 140 23.37 11.85 1.45
C ASP A 140 22.85 12.39 0.09
N ASP A 141 22.19 13.54 0.09
CA ASP A 141 21.67 14.18 -1.11
C ASP A 141 22.78 14.95 -1.84
N GLY A 142 22.98 14.67 -3.14
CA GLY A 142 24.05 15.29 -3.94
C GLY A 142 25.35 14.47 -4.10
N GLY A 143 25.37 13.21 -3.64
CA GLY A 143 26.36 12.21 -4.07
C GLY A 143 27.81 12.44 -3.63
N GLN A 144 28.10 13.40 -2.75
CA GLN A 144 29.47 13.71 -2.32
C GLN A 144 30.05 12.66 -1.36
N ILE A 145 29.21 11.81 -0.76
CA ILE A 145 29.59 10.92 0.35
C ILE A 145 29.37 9.43 0.04
N GLY A 146 29.05 9.13 -1.23
CA GLY A 146 28.71 7.79 -1.70
C GLY A 146 27.20 7.60 -1.89
N TYR A 147 26.82 6.60 -2.68
CA TYR A 147 25.41 6.25 -2.90
C TYR A 147 24.89 5.46 -1.70
N VAL A 148 23.86 5.99 -1.02
CA VAL A 148 23.16 5.31 0.07
C VAL A 148 21.89 4.68 -0.48
N ALA A 149 21.56 3.48 0.00
CA ALA A 149 20.34 2.77 -0.36
C ALA A 149 19.65 2.23 0.89
N ILE A 150 18.31 2.30 0.91
CA ILE A 150 17.45 1.68 1.91
C ILE A 150 16.72 0.52 1.22
N ILE A 151 16.70 -0.65 1.87
CA ILE A 151 16.13 -1.89 1.33
C ILE A 151 14.81 -2.18 2.06
N SER A 152 13.78 -2.56 1.31
CA SER A 152 12.49 -3.03 1.83
C SER A 152 12.33 -4.53 1.67
#